data_AF-A0A925G0P8-F1
#
_entry.id   AF-A0A925G0P8-F1
#
_cell.length_a   1.000
_cell.length_b   1.000
_cell.length_c   1.000
_cell.angle_alpha   90.00
_cell.angle_beta   90.00
_cell.angle_gamma   90.00
#
_symmetry.space_group_name_H-M   'P 1'
#
loop_
_entity.id
_entity.type
_entity.pdbx_description
1 polymer ?
#
loop_
_entity_poly.entity_id
_entity_poly.type
_entity_poly.pdbx_seq_one_letter_code
_entity_poly.pdbx_strand_id
1 'polypeptide(L)'
;MFAAAPELPPCGSNTKSARTWVDIYDSSGKRLYGFCALANRDGLDKLWFALEKDVIPPSWVYIEMNDRKTNTKYKSNLAETTE
;
A
#
# COMPACT_ATOMS: atom_id res chain seq x y z
N MET A 1 10.13 9.51 3.77
CA MET A 1 8.93 8.87 3.19
C MET A 1 8.07 8.27 4.31
N PHE A 2 8.50 7.20 4.99
CA PHE A 2 7.79 6.65 6.16
C PHE A 2 8.04 7.50 7.42
N ALA A 3 7.13 8.44 7.70
CA ALA A 3 7.18 9.30 8.87
C ALA A 3 5.75 9.71 9.27
N ALA A 4 5.58 10.10 10.53
CA ALA A 4 4.37 10.79 10.96
C ALA A 4 4.23 12.13 10.20
N ALA A 5 3.01 12.45 9.81
CA ALA A 5 2.65 13.69 9.13
C ALA A 5 1.31 14.19 9.69
N PRO A 6 1.28 14.68 10.95
CA PRO A 6 0.04 15.13 11.61
C PRO A 6 -0.67 16.27 10.88
N GLU A 7 0.03 16.96 9.98
CA GLU A 7 -0.53 18.00 9.10
C GLU A 7 -1.41 17.45 7.96
N LEU A 8 -1.29 16.16 7.64
CA LEU A 8 -2.07 15.54 6.57
C LEU A 8 -3.39 14.98 7.11
N PRO A 9 -4.45 14.90 6.27
CA PRO A 9 -5.72 14.29 6.69
C PRO A 9 -5.53 12.87 7.24
N PRO A 10 -6.29 12.51 8.30
CA PRO A 10 -6.22 11.20 8.93
C PRO A 10 -6.63 10.08 7.99
N CYS A 11 -6.17 8.87 8.29
CA CYS A 11 -6.68 7.67 7.64
C CYS A 11 -7.76 7.03 8.51
N GLY A 12 -9.02 7.25 8.15
CA GLY A 12 -10.15 6.80 8.97
C GLY A 12 -10.06 7.35 10.39
N SER A 13 -10.11 6.45 11.38
CA SER A 13 -10.01 6.81 12.81
C SER A 13 -8.57 6.99 13.31
N ASN A 14 -7.55 6.74 12.47
CA ASN A 14 -6.16 6.95 12.87
C ASN A 14 -5.80 8.44 12.75
N THR A 15 -5.77 9.12 13.89
CA THR A 15 -5.38 10.54 14.01
C THR A 15 -3.87 10.77 13.87
N LYS A 16 -3.05 9.70 13.93
CA LYS A 16 -1.61 9.75 13.64
C LYS A 16 -1.38 9.50 12.16
N SER A 17 -1.71 10.50 11.35
CA SER A 17 -1.55 10.48 9.90
C SER A 17 -0.13 10.08 9.47
N ALA A 18 -0.03 9.13 8.54
CA ALA A 18 1.23 8.79 7.88
C ALA A 18 1.45 9.65 6.63
N ARG A 19 2.72 10.01 6.38
CA ARG A 19 3.15 10.70 5.16
C ARG A 19 2.95 9.85 3.89
N THR A 20 3.07 8.53 4.01
CA THR A 20 3.03 7.62 2.88
C THR A 20 1.87 6.65 2.99
N TRP A 21 1.13 6.52 1.91
CA TRP A 21 0.18 5.42 1.71
C TRP A 21 0.77 4.44 0.69
N VAL A 22 0.45 3.16 0.86
CA VAL A 22 0.87 2.08 -0.02
C VAL A 22 -0.36 1.36 -0.49
N ASP A 23 -0.61 1.38 -1.79
CA ASP A 23 -1.73 0.69 -2.42
C ASP A 23 -1.21 -0.52 -3.18
N ILE A 24 -1.90 -1.66 -3.08
CA ILE A 24 -1.59 -2.90 -3.78
C ILE A 24 -2.56 -3.03 -4.96
N TYR A 25 -2.02 -3.37 -6.13
CA TYR A 25 -2.76 -3.57 -7.37
C TYR A 25 -2.44 -4.93 -7.99
N ASP A 26 -3.40 -5.51 -8.70
CA ASP A 26 -3.11 -6.61 -9.61
C ASP A 26 -2.43 -6.10 -10.90
N SER A 27 -1.98 -7.03 -11.75
CA SER A 27 -1.31 -6.71 -13.01
C SER A 27 -2.17 -5.93 -14.02
N SER A 28 -3.50 -5.95 -13.87
CA SER A 28 -4.44 -5.17 -14.69
C SER A 28 -4.61 -3.72 -14.20
N GLY A 29 -4.08 -3.39 -13.02
CA GLY A 29 -4.21 -2.08 -12.39
C GLY A 29 -5.46 -1.94 -11.52
N LYS A 30 -6.15 -3.04 -11.18
CA LYS A 30 -7.23 -3.02 -10.20
C LYS A 30 -6.63 -2.97 -8.80
N ARG A 31 -7.06 -1.99 -8.01
CA ARG A 31 -6.65 -1.86 -6.60
C ARG A 31 -7.24 -3.01 -5.78
N LEU A 32 -6.37 -3.75 -5.09
CA LEU A 32 -6.73 -4.88 -4.23
C LEU A 32 -6.87 -4.43 -2.78
N TYR A 33 -5.92 -3.64 -2.28
CA TYR A 33 -5.89 -3.18 -0.89
C TYR A 33 -5.03 -1.93 -0.73
N GLY A 34 -5.03 -1.33 0.47
CA GLY A 34 -4.10 -0.26 0.77
C GLY A 34 -3.82 -0.08 2.26
N PHE A 35 -2.58 0.28 2.55
CA PHE A 35 -2.03 0.55 3.86
C PHE A 35 -1.75 2.04 3.99
N CYS A 36 -2.35 2.66 5.00
CA CYS A 36 -2.18 4.08 5.28
C CYS A 36 -1.38 4.35 6.57
N ALA A 37 -0.80 3.31 7.17
CA ALA A 37 -0.14 3.38 8.47
C ALA A 37 1.09 2.43 8.55
N LEU A 38 2.04 2.59 7.63
CA LEU A 38 3.35 1.93 7.74
C LEU A 38 4.31 2.83 8.54
N ALA A 39 4.85 2.30 9.64
CA ALA A 39 5.74 3.05 10.52
C ALA A 39 7.14 3.26 9.93
N ASN A 40 7.64 2.28 9.17
CA ASN A 40 8.97 2.28 8.57
C ASN A 40 8.98 1.39 7.31
N ARG A 41 10.15 1.33 6.65
CA ARG A 41 10.33 0.55 5.41
C ARG A 41 10.11 -0.96 5.61
N ASP A 42 10.41 -1.49 6.79
CA ASP A 42 10.35 -2.94 7.07
C ASP A 42 8.89 -3.44 7.08
N GLY A 43 7.92 -2.51 7.14
CA GLY A 43 6.50 -2.82 6.92
C GLY A 43 6.18 -3.22 5.48
N LEU A 44 7.02 -2.89 4.50
CA LEU A 44 6.84 -3.31 3.10
C LEU A 44 7.04 -4.82 2.91
N ASP A 45 7.84 -5.46 3.76
CA ASP A 45 8.05 -6.92 3.73
C ASP A 45 6.89 -7.70 4.35
N LYS A 46 5.90 -6.99 4.92
CA LYS A 46 4.75 -7.56 5.65
C LYS A 46 3.41 -7.16 5.04
N LEU A 47 3.42 -6.72 3.78
CA LEU A 47 2.22 -6.39 3.06
C LEU A 47 1.38 -7.64 2.82
N TRP A 48 0.07 -7.49 2.91
CA TRP A 48 -0.89 -8.55 2.69
C TRP A 48 -2.19 -7.97 2.15
N PHE A 49 -3.02 -8.82 1.54
CA PHE A 49 -4.38 -8.46 1.17
C PHE A 49 -5.26 -9.70 1.32
N ALA A 50 -6.53 -9.50 1.64
CA ALA A 50 -7.51 -10.56 1.67
C ALA A 50 -8.22 -10.64 0.32
N LEU A 51 -8.61 -11.86 -0.04
CA LEU A 51 -9.52 -12.14 -1.13
C LEU A 51 -10.79 -12.77 -0.57
N GLU A 52 -11.90 -12.63 -1.29
CA GLU A 52 -13.09 -13.40 -0.98
C GLU A 52 -12.81 -14.90 -1.10
N LYS A 53 -13.58 -15.69 -0.35
CA LYS A 53 -13.50 -17.15 -0.44
C LYS A 53 -13.78 -17.57 -1.89
N ASP A 54 -12.97 -18.50 -2.40
CA ASP A 54 -13.06 -19.07 -3.75
C ASP A 54 -12.63 -18.13 -4.90
N VAL A 55 -12.09 -16.94 -4.60
CA VAL A 55 -11.43 -16.09 -5.60
C VAL A 55 -10.00 -16.58 -5.85
N ILE A 56 -9.68 -16.82 -7.13
CA ILE A 56 -8.33 -17.18 -7.56
C ILE A 56 -7.39 -16.00 -7.31
N PRO A 57 -6.29 -16.18 -6.56
CA PRO A 57 -5.32 -15.11 -6.34
C PRO A 57 -4.67 -14.63 -7.64
N PRO A 58 -4.44 -13.32 -7.80
CA PRO A 58 -3.75 -12.79 -8.96
C PRO A 58 -2.29 -13.22 -8.92
N SER A 59 -1.76 -13.86 -9.96
CA SER A 59 -0.37 -14.38 -9.99
C SER A 59 0.71 -13.31 -9.79
N TRP A 60 0.38 -12.04 -10.05
CA TRP A 60 1.29 -10.92 -9.94
C TRP A 60 0.60 -9.70 -9.35
N VAL A 61 1.34 -8.97 -8.51
CA VAL A 61 0.91 -7.69 -7.94
C VAL A 61 2.00 -6.64 -8.07
N TYR A 62 1.63 -5.36 -7.98
CA TYR A 62 2.58 -4.27 -7.74
C TYR A 62 2.04 -3.34 -6.66
N ILE A 63 2.91 -2.51 -6.11
CA ILE A 63 2.52 -1.46 -5.18
C ILE A 63 2.70 -0.07 -5.80
N GLU A 64 1.83 0.85 -5.42
CA GLU A 64 2.09 2.29 -5.54
C GLU A 64 2.26 2.89 -4.17
N MET A 65 3.38 3.54 -3.95
CA MET A 65 3.61 4.33 -2.75
C MET A 65 3.36 5.80 -3.07
N ASN A 66 2.38 6.39 -2.39
CA ASN A 66 2.04 7.80 -2.51
C ASN A 66 2.67 8.59 -1.35
N ASP A 67 3.71 9.37 -1.63
CA ASP A 67 4.21 10.40 -0.72
C ASP A 67 3.27 11.60 -0.76
N ARG A 68 2.36 11.66 0.21
CA ARG A 68 1.29 12.65 0.28
C ARG A 68 1.81 14.06 0.58
N LYS A 69 3.03 14.20 1.10
CA LYS A 69 3.63 15.51 1.42
C LYS A 69 4.21 16.17 0.18
N THR A 70 4.84 15.38 -0.69
CA THR A 70 5.45 15.88 -1.93
C THR A 70 4.58 15.65 -3.17
N ASN A 71 3.44 14.98 -3.00
CA ASN A 71 2.55 14.55 -4.07
C ASN A 71 3.29 13.71 -5.14
N THR A 72 4.18 12.81 -4.67
CA THR A 72 5.00 11.96 -5.54
C THR A 72 4.56 10.51 -5.42
N LYS A 73 4.41 9.84 -6.55
CA LYS A 73 4.05 8.42 -6.60
C LYS A 73 5.24 7.59 -7.08
N TYR A 74 5.44 6.45 -6.43
CA TYR A 74 6.46 5.47 -6.77
C TYR A 74 5.77 4.14 -7.05
N LYS A 75 6.00 3.58 -8.24
CA LYS A 75 5.46 2.27 -8.64
C LYS A 75 6.57 1.23 -8.58
N SER A 76 6.31 0.08 -7.98
CA SER A 76 7.26 -1.03 -7.95
C SER A 76 7.27 -1.82 -9.26
N ASN A 77 8.24 -2.72 -9.41
CA ASN A 77 8.12 -3.85 -10.31
C ASN A 77 6.96 -4.77 -9.89
N LEU A 78 6.59 -5.69 -10.78
CA LEU A 78 5.69 -6.79 -10.44
C LEU A 78 6.40 -7.78 -9.51
N ALA A 79 5.65 -8.30 -8.54
CA ALA A 79 6.04 -9.39 -7.65
C ALA A 79 5.06 -10.56 -7.83
N GLU A 80 5.59 -11.78 -7.87
CA GLU A 80 4.79 -13.00 -7.93
C GLU A 80 4.10 -13.26 -6.58
N THR A 81 2.88 -13.80 -6.62
CA THR A 81 2.10 -14.15 -5.42
C THR A 81 1.94 -15.66 -5.20
N THR A 82 2.37 -16.44 -6.18
CA THR A 82 2.36 -17.90 -6.15
C THR A 82 3.78 -18.39 -5.93
N GLU A 83 4.12 -18.75 -4.69
CA GLU A 83 5.27 -19.62 -4.39
C GLU A 83 4.86 -21.09 -4.43
#